data_AF-A0A2W6T6B7-F1
#
_entry.id   AF-A0A2W6T6B7-F1
#
_cell.length_a   1.000
_cell.length_b   1.000
_cell.length_c   1.000
_cell.angle_alpha   90.00
_cell.angle_beta   90.00
_cell.angle_gamma   90.00
#
_symmetry.space_group_name_H-M   'P 1'
#
loop_
_entity.id
_entity.type
_entity.pdbx_description
1 polymer ?
#
loop_
_entity_poly.entity_id
_entity_poly.type
_entity_poly.pdbx_seq_one_letter_code
_entity_poly.pdbx_strand_id
1 'polypeptide(L)' 'MSVSAHIRFVLVGTQHPGNIGAAARAMKTMGLARLVLVAPEKPLDEDAFRRSAGAEDVL' A
#
# COMPACT_ATOMS: atom_id res chain seq x y z
N MET A 1 6.54 17.65 -13.70
CA MET A 1 6.56 16.51 -12.75
C MET A 1 5.21 16.46 -12.04
N SER A 2 4.59 15.29 -11.93
CA SER A 2 3.31 15.15 -11.23
C SER A 2 3.52 15.26 -9.71
N VAL A 3 2.67 16.03 -9.02
CA VAL A 3 2.71 16.21 -7.56
C VAL A 3 2.71 14.87 -6.81
N SER A 4 2.01 13.88 -7.35
CA SER A 4 1.92 12.52 -6.77
C SER A 4 3.29 11.87 -6.54
N ALA A 5 4.28 12.11 -7.41
CA ALA A 5 5.61 11.52 -7.27
C ALA A 5 6.35 11.98 -6.00
N HIS A 6 5.91 13.08 -5.38
CA HIS A 6 6.50 13.66 -4.18
C HIS A 6 5.76 13.28 -2.89
N ILE A 7 4.64 12.57 -2.97
CA ILE A 7 3.86 12.14 -1.82
C ILE A 7 4.29 10.73 -1.40
N ARG A 8 4.60 10.54 -0.12
CA ARG A 8 4.83 9.22 0.48
C ARG A 8 3.64 8.88 1.38
N PHE A 9 3.06 7.70 1.19
CA PHE A 9 2.04 7.16 2.09
C PHE A 9 2.72 6.22 3.07
N VAL A 10 2.73 6.58 4.36
CA VAL A 10 3.43 5.83 5.40
C VAL A 10 2.41 5.15 6.30
N LEU A 11 2.39 3.81 6.30
CA LEU A 11 1.57 3.02 7.21
C LEU A 11 2.44 2.50 8.35
N VAL A 12 2.08 2.85 9.58
CA VAL A 12 2.83 2.49 10.80
C VAL A 12 2.03 1.48 11.60
N GLY A 13 2.65 0.37 12.00
CA GLY A 13 2.02 -0.61 12.89
C GLY A 13 0.77 -1.29 12.30
N THR A 14 0.75 -1.53 10.98
CA THR A 14 -0.42 -2.16 10.36
C THR A 14 -0.57 -3.61 10.84
N GLN A 15 -1.73 -3.91 11.44
CA GLN A 15 -2.01 -5.19 12.10
C GLN A 15 -2.41 -6.30 11.12
N HIS A 16 -3.17 -5.93 10.08
CA HIS A 16 -3.74 -6.86 9.11
C HIS A 16 -3.15 -6.61 7.73
N PRO A 17 -2.40 -7.56 7.14
CA PRO A 17 -1.80 -7.40 5.80
C PRO A 17 -2.81 -7.02 4.71
N GLY A 18 -4.05 -7.54 4.76
CA GLY A 18 -5.11 -7.15 3.84
C GLY A 18 -5.46 -5.66 3.82
N ASN A 19 -5.16 -4.91 4.90
CA ASN A 19 -5.33 -3.45 4.91
C ASN A 19 -4.23 -2.74 4.12
N ILE A 20 -3.03 -3.32 4.05
CA ILE A 20 -1.94 -2.81 3.21
C ILE A 20 -2.32 -2.94 1.74
N GLY A 21 -2.86 -4.10 1.34
CA GLY A 21 -3.44 -4.31 0.01
C GLY A 21 -4.54 -3.31 -0.34
N ALA A 22 -5.53 -3.15 0.56
CA ALA A 22 -6.61 -2.20 0.34
C ALA A 22 -6.13 -0.74 0.22
N ALA A 23 -5.09 -0.36 0.98
CA ALA A 23 -4.46 0.95 0.89
C ALA A 23 -3.71 1.13 -0.45
N ALA A 24 -2.93 0.13 -0.88
CA ALA A 24 -2.26 0.13 -2.18
C ALA A 24 -3.25 0.31 -3.34
N ARG A 25 -4.38 -0.40 -3.28
CA ARG A 25 -5.49 -0.23 -4.24
C ARG A 25 -6.01 1.20 -4.31
N ALA A 26 -6.31 1.78 -3.15
CA ALA A 26 -6.79 3.15 -3.06
C ALA A 26 -5.73 4.15 -3.59
N MET A 27 -4.46 3.94 -3.26
CA MET A 27 -3.36 4.76 -3.76
C MET A 27 -3.28 4.74 -5.29
N LYS A 28 -3.33 3.55 -5.90
CA LYS A 28 -3.28 3.40 -7.36
C LYS A 28 -4.45 4.11 -8.06
N THR A 29 -5.67 3.96 -7.53
CA THR A 29 -6.86 4.68 -8.05
C THR A 29 -6.69 6.20 -7.99
N MET A 30 -5.97 6.71 -6.99
CA MET A 30 -5.68 8.13 -6.81
C MET A 30 -4.39 8.59 -7.52
N GLY A 31 -3.75 7.71 -8.30
CA GLY A 31 -2.50 8.00 -9.00
C GLY A 31 -1.28 8.13 -8.10
N LEU A 32 -1.33 7.63 -6.86
CA LEU A 32 -0.22 7.57 -5.89
C LEU A 32 0.50 6.23 -5.98
N ALA A 33 1.83 6.23 -5.80
CA ALA A 33 2.64 5.02 -6.04
C ALA A 33 3.73 4.75 -4.98
N ARG A 34 3.86 5.59 -3.93
CA ARG A 34 4.97 5.49 -2.98
C ARG A 34 4.48 5.08 -1.60
N LEU A 35 4.32 3.78 -1.39
CA LEU A 35 3.96 3.19 -0.12
C LEU A 35 5.22 2.91 0.71
N VAL A 36 5.14 3.17 2.02
CA VAL A 36 6.18 2.85 2.99
C VAL A 36 5.52 2.18 4.19
N LEU A 37 6.06 1.04 4.59
CA LEU A 37 5.59 0.28 5.75
C LEU A 37 6.60 0.42 6.88
N VAL A 38 6.12 0.78 8.07
CA VAL A 38 6.96 0.91 9.27
C VAL A 38 6.42 -0.03 10.33
N ALA A 39 7.24 -0.99 10.74
CA ALA A 39 6.91 -1.99 11.75
C ALA A 39 5.50 -2.60 11.58
N PRO A 40 5.14 -3.11 10.37
CA PRO A 40 3.89 -3.86 10.25
C PRO A 40 3.94 -5.07 11.18
N GLU A 41 2.85 -5.37 11.87
CA GLU A 41 2.84 -6.48 12.85
C GLU A 41 2.96 -7.84 12.18
N LYS A 42 2.63 -7.90 10.88
CA LYS A 42 2.73 -9.08 10.04
C LYS A 42 3.35 -8.71 8.70
N PRO A 43 4.11 -9.63 8.06
CA PRO A 43 4.60 -9.42 6.70
C PRO A 43 3.44 -9.33 5.70
N LEU A 44 3.74 -8.86 4.49
CA LEU A 44 2.81 -9.02 3.36
C LEU A 44 2.54 -10.51 3.14
N ASP A 45 1.28 -10.85 2.94
CA ASP A 45 0.80 -12.21 2.69
C ASP A 45 -0.19 -12.23 1.53
N GLU A 46 -0.73 -13.41 1.23
CA GLU A 46 -1.71 -13.58 0.16
C GLU A 46 -2.94 -12.69 0.31
N ASP A 47 -3.34 -12.32 1.53
CA ASP A 47 -4.47 -11.41 1.74
C ASP A 47 -4.13 -9.98 1.32
N ALA A 48 -2.90 -9.52 1.61
CA ALA A 48 -2.42 -8.23 1.09
C ALA A 48 -2.44 -8.19 -0.45
N PHE A 49 -1.89 -9.22 -1.11
CA PHE A 49 -1.89 -9.29 -2.57
C PHE A 49 -3.31 -9.36 -3.15
N ARG A 50 -4.17 -10.24 -2.61
CA ARG A 50 -5.57 -10.37 -3.04
C ARG A 50 -6.36 -9.07 -2.87
N ARG A 51 -6.13 -8.33 -1.78
CA ARG A 51 -6.82 -7.07 -1.48
C ARG A 51 -6.27 -5.88 -2.29
N SER A 52 -5.06 -5.99 -2.84
CA SER A 52 -4.48 -4.98 -3.73
C SER A 52 -5.21 -4.86 -5.07
N ALA A 53 -5.81 -5.96 -5.53
CA ALA A 53 -6.66 -6.01 -6.72
C ALA A 53 -6.04 -5.32 -7.95
N GLY A 54 -4.83 -5.74 -8.36
CA GLY A 54 -4.13 -5.14 -9.50
C GLY A 54 -3.23 -3.96 -9.13
N ALA A 55 -3.01 -3.70 -7.84
CA ALA A 55 -2.11 -2.67 -7.32
C ALA A 55 -0.84 -3.25 -6.69
N GLU A 56 -0.39 -4.42 -7.16
CA GLU A 56 0.80 -5.11 -6.68
C GLU A 56 2.09 -4.32 -6.96
N ASP A 57 2.06 -3.42 -7.94
CA ASP A 57 3.15 -2.47 -8.25
C ASP A 57 3.32 -1.35 -7.20
N VAL A 58 2.35 -1.19 -6.29
CA VAL A 58 2.40 -0.23 -5.18
C VAL A 58 2.84 -0.88 -3.86
N LEU A 59 2.80 -2.21 -3.76
CA LEU A 59 3.13 -2.97 -2.55
C LEU A 59 4.64 -3.00 -2.24
#